data_AF-X1L9S9-F1
#
_entry.id   AF-X1L9S9-F1
#
_cell.length_a   1.000
_cell.length_b   1.000
_cell.length_c   1.000
_cell.angle_alpha   90.00
_cell.angle_beta   90.00
_cell.angle_gamma   90.00
#
_symmetry.space_group_name_H-M   'P 1'
#
loop_
_entity.id
_entity.type
_entity.pdbx_description
1 polymer ?
#
loop_
_entity_poly.entity_id
_entity_poly.type
_entity_poly.pdbx_seq_one_letter_code
_entity_poly.pdbx_strand_id
1 'polypeptide(L)'
;RSIFIDAVRTTRKYGLGWIFISQTLSSLDREILNQIRIYIFGFGLGWGIERQALREIIGGAKEAIRLYQMFRDPQSGLGDREYPFMTIGPISPLS
;
A
#
# COMPACT_ATOMS: atom_id res chain seq x y z
N ARG A 1 -11.89 -10.17 15.03
CA ARG A 1 -10.76 -9.25 14.71
C ARG A 1 -9.40 -9.87 15.04
N SER A 2 -9.21 -10.59 16.16
CA SER A 2 -7.90 -11.21 16.49
C SER A 2 -7.45 -12.29 15.49
N ILE A 3 -8.37 -13.09 14.93
CA ILE A 3 -8.01 -14.24 14.07
C ILE A 3 -7.05 -13.88 12.93
N PHE A 4 -7.28 -12.77 12.21
CA PHE A 4 -6.39 -12.37 11.12
C PHE A 4 -5.02 -11.88 11.63
N ILE A 5 -5.00 -11.15 12.75
CA ILE A 5 -3.76 -10.69 13.38
C ILE A 5 -2.92 -11.90 13.82
N ASP A 6 -3.57 -12.84 14.52
CA ASP A 6 -2.96 -14.07 15.01
C ASP A 6 -2.45 -14.92 13.85
N ALA A 7 -3.23 -15.06 12.77
CA ALA A 7 -2.85 -15.83 11.61
C ALA A 7 -1.63 -15.23 10.90
N VAL A 8 -1.60 -13.92 10.65
CA VAL A 8 -0.44 -13.24 10.01
C VAL A 8 0.84 -13.44 10.82
N ARG A 9 0.76 -13.32 12.15
CA ARG A 9 1.91 -13.46 13.04
C ARG A 9 2.40 -14.91 13.13
N THR A 10 1.48 -15.86 13.22
CA THR A 10 1.80 -17.25 13.56
C THR A 10 2.06 -18.13 12.36
N THR A 11 1.51 -17.84 11.18
CA THR A 11 1.65 -18.74 10.02
C THR A 11 2.89 -18.47 9.17
N ARG A 12 3.60 -17.37 9.41
CA ARG A 12 4.87 -17.04 8.73
C ARG A 12 5.94 -18.14 8.90
N LYS A 13 6.00 -18.78 10.07
CA LYS A 13 6.93 -19.91 10.33
C LYS A 13 6.66 -21.13 9.46
N TYR A 14 5.46 -21.24 8.88
CA TYR A 14 5.07 -22.30 7.97
C TYR A 14 5.25 -21.92 6.49
N GLY A 15 5.85 -20.75 6.21
CA GLY A 15 6.03 -20.27 4.84
C GLY A 15 4.76 -19.70 4.20
N LEU A 16 3.69 -19.46 4.97
CA LEU A 16 2.47 -18.84 4.45
C LEU A 16 2.65 -17.34 4.21
N GLY A 17 2.23 -16.90 3.03
CA GLY A 17 2.18 -15.49 2.64
C GLY A 17 0.78 -14.91 2.80
N TRP A 18 0.71 -13.62 3.13
CA TRP A 18 -0.54 -12.88 3.27
C TRP A 18 -0.55 -11.68 2.33
N ILE A 19 -1.70 -11.47 1.68
CA ILE A 19 -1.98 -10.27 0.91
C ILE A 19 -3.28 -9.65 1.43
N PHE A 20 -3.24 -8.34 1.65
CA PHE A 20 -4.40 -7.56 2.06
C PHE A 20 -4.69 -6.53 0.96
N ILE A 21 -5.92 -6.53 0.47
CA ILE A 21 -6.39 -5.60 -0.56
C ILE A 21 -7.46 -4.72 0.08
N SER A 22 -7.22 -3.41 0.10
CA SER A 22 -8.14 -2.44 0.71
C SER A 22 -8.17 -1.16 -0.13
N GLN A 23 -9.32 -0.49 -0.10
CA GLN A 23 -9.51 0.85 -0.69
C GLN A 23 -9.17 1.98 0.30
N THR A 24 -9.04 1.64 1.59
CA THR A 24 -8.89 2.63 2.68
C THR A 24 -7.78 2.15 3.62
N LEU A 25 -6.62 2.78 3.52
CA LEU A 25 -5.45 2.50 4.36
C LEU A 25 -5.75 2.75 5.83
N SER A 26 -6.48 3.82 6.15
CA SER A 26 -6.82 4.18 7.53
C SER A 26 -7.69 3.13 8.24
N SER A 27 -8.35 2.23 7.50
CA SER A 27 -9.15 1.14 8.04
C SER A 27 -8.33 -0.12 8.40
N LEU A 28 -7.10 -0.23 7.91
CA LEU A 28 -6.26 -1.40 8.14
C LEU A 28 -5.73 -1.42 9.57
N ASP A 29 -5.75 -2.62 10.15
CA ASP A 29 -5.24 -2.81 11.51
C ASP A 29 -3.72 -2.62 11.56
N ARG A 30 -3.25 -1.80 12.51
CA ARG A 30 -1.82 -1.49 12.67
C ARG A 30 -0.98 -2.72 12.94
N GLU A 31 -1.52 -3.73 13.65
CA GLU A 31 -0.77 -4.96 13.88
C GLU A 31 -0.55 -5.74 12.58
N ILE A 32 -1.50 -5.71 11.65
CA ILE A 32 -1.34 -6.32 10.33
C ILE A 32 -0.29 -5.53 9.53
N LEU A 33 -0.42 -4.20 9.46
CA LEU A 33 0.54 -3.34 8.75
C LEU A 33 1.98 -3.58 9.22
N ASN A 34 2.21 -3.70 10.53
CA ASN A 34 3.53 -3.96 11.09
C ASN A 34 4.15 -5.31 10.66
N GLN A 35 3.35 -6.27 10.17
CA GLN A 35 3.84 -7.54 9.65
C GLN A 35 4.07 -7.53 8.13
N ILE A 36 3.52 -6.56 7.40
CA ILE A 36 3.65 -6.45 5.94
C ILE A 36 4.99 -5.81 5.57
N ARG A 37 5.66 -6.41 4.57
CA ARG A 37 6.97 -5.93 4.09
C ARG A 37 6.92 -5.21 2.75
N ILE A 38 5.90 -5.48 1.94
CA ILE A 38 5.75 -4.93 0.59
C ILE A 38 4.38 -4.27 0.50
N TYR A 39 4.36 -3.04 -0.01
CA TYR A 39 3.16 -2.26 -0.23
C TYR A 39 3.04 -1.90 -1.70
N ILE A 40 1.81 -1.95 -2.21
CA ILE A 40 1.46 -1.50 -3.57
C ILE A 40 0.30 -0.52 -3.40
N PHE A 41 0.52 0.73 -3.79
CA PHE A 41 -0.47 1.80 -3.71
C PHE A 41 -0.91 2.19 -5.12
N GLY A 42 -2.16 1.91 -5.47
CA GLY A 42 -2.79 2.45 -6.69
C GLY A 42 -3.25 3.90 -6.49
N PHE A 43 -3.85 4.51 -7.52
CA PHE A 43 -4.36 5.90 -7.46
C PHE A 43 -5.44 6.12 -6.39
N GLY A 44 -5.58 7.36 -5.90
CA GLY A 44 -6.70 7.80 -5.05
C GLY A 44 -6.36 8.10 -3.58
N LEU A 45 -5.18 7.72 -3.11
CA LEU A 45 -4.76 7.89 -1.70
C LEU A 45 -3.97 9.18 -1.44
N GLY A 46 -3.97 10.12 -2.40
CA GLY A 46 -3.07 11.29 -2.40
C GLY A 46 -3.52 12.45 -1.51
N TRP A 47 -4.71 12.37 -0.93
CA TRP A 47 -5.37 13.48 -0.21
C TRP A 47 -6.04 13.02 1.09
N GLY A 48 -6.36 13.99 1.96
CA GLY A 48 -7.12 13.74 3.20
C GLY A 48 -6.46 12.77 4.17
N ILE A 49 -7.29 11.97 4.85
CA ILE A 49 -6.87 10.99 5.85
C ILE A 49 -6.01 9.87 5.25
N GLU A 50 -6.26 9.51 3.98
CA GLU A 50 -5.52 8.48 3.27
C GLU A 50 -4.09 8.92 2.97
N ARG A 51 -3.87 10.20 2.64
CA ARG A 51 -2.52 10.76 2.50
C ARG A 51 -1.73 10.67 3.80
N GLN A 52 -2.39 10.95 4.92
CA GLN A 52 -1.77 10.88 6.23
C GLN A 52 -1.42 9.43 6.60
N ALA A 53 -2.33 8.48 6.37
CA ALA A 53 -2.07 7.05 6.55
C ALA A 53 -0.92 6.56 5.64
N LEU A 54 -0.91 6.95 4.37
CA LEU A 54 0.18 6.65 3.44
C LEU A 54 1.52 7.19 3.96
N ARG A 55 1.55 8.44 4.44
CA ARG A 55 2.75 9.08 5.02
C ARG A 55 3.28 8.31 6.23
N GLU A 56 2.39 7.85 7.10
CA GLU A 56 2.74 7.05 8.27
C GLU A 56 3.33 5.69 7.86
N ILE A 57 2.71 4.99 6.91
CA ILE A 57 3.16 3.66 6.45
C ILE A 57 4.55 3.73 5.82
N ILE A 58 4.83 4.75 5.00
CA ILE A 58 6.12 4.85 4.30
C ILE A 58 7.21 5.58 5.11
N GLY A 59 6.97 5.83 6.40
CA GLY A 59 7.96 6.45 7.29
C GLY A 59 8.30 7.91 6.96
N GLY A 60 7.38 8.64 6.31
CA GLY A 60 7.57 10.06 6.05
C GLY A 60 8.48 10.41 4.87
N ALA A 61 8.75 9.48 3.95
CA ALA A 61 9.49 9.73 2.70
C ALA A 61 8.76 10.75 1.80
N LYS A 62 9.08 12.05 1.98
CA LYS A 62 8.34 13.18 1.37
C LYS A 62 8.37 13.13 -0.15
N GLU A 63 9.50 12.73 -0.72
CA GLU A 63 9.73 12.64 -2.16
C GLU A 63 8.83 11.57 -2.78
N ALA A 64 8.70 10.40 -2.14
CA ALA A 64 7.82 9.33 -2.59
C ALA A 64 6.35 9.77 -2.57
N ILE A 65 5.91 10.47 -1.51
CA ILE A 65 4.56 11.04 -1.43
C ILE A 65 4.34 12.06 -2.56
N ARG A 66 5.33 12.92 -2.81
CA ARG A 66 5.23 13.94 -3.86
C ARG A 66 5.08 13.29 -5.23
N LEU A 67 5.88 12.28 -5.54
CA LEU A 67 5.77 11.52 -6.81
C LEU A 67 4.41 10.83 -6.92
N TYR A 68 3.95 10.20 -5.85
CA TYR A 68 2.65 9.55 -5.81
C TYR A 68 1.49 10.55 -6.05
N GLN A 69 1.57 11.76 -5.50
CA GLN A 69 0.57 12.81 -5.75
C GLN A 69 0.55 13.32 -7.21
N MET A 70 1.57 13.02 -8.01
CA MET A 70 1.62 13.35 -9.44
C MET A 70 0.92 12.30 -10.31
N PHE A 71 0.42 11.20 -9.73
CA PHE A 71 -0.33 10.20 -10.47
C PHE A 71 -1.57 10.83 -11.12
N ARG A 72 -1.77 10.53 -12.41
CA ARG A 72 -2.94 10.96 -13.16
C ARG A 72 -4.12 10.04 -12.84
N ASP A 73 -5.31 10.60 -12.90
CA ASP A 73 -6.54 9.81 -12.78
C ASP A 73 -6.63 8.85 -13.99
N PRO A 74 -6.64 7.52 -13.76
CA PRO A 74 -6.77 6.52 -14.83
C PRO A 74 -8.02 6.69 -15.70
N GLN A 75 -9.06 7.34 -15.18
CA GLN A 75 -10.32 7.57 -15.90
C GLN A 75 -10.30 8.83 -16.79
N SER A 76 -9.29 9.69 -16.65
CA SER A 76 -9.23 10.99 -17.33
C SER A 76 -8.66 10.97 -18.74
N GLY A 77 -8.06 9.85 -19.18
CA GLY A 77 -7.45 9.72 -20.51
C GLY A 77 -8.46 9.47 -21.63
N LEU A 78 -8.26 10.13 -22.77
CA LEU A 78 -9.02 9.90 -24.02
C LEU A 78 -8.45 8.73 -24.86
N GLY A 79 -7.45 8.00 -24.36
CA GLY A 79 -6.78 6.88 -25.03
C GLY A 79 -6.67 5.65 -24.12
N ASP A 80 -5.59 4.88 -24.25
CA ASP A 80 -5.35 3.70 -23.40
C ASP A 80 -5.30 4.10 -21.92
N ARG A 81 -5.97 3.31 -21.08
CA ARG A 81 -6.04 3.56 -19.63
C ARG A 81 -4.74 3.12 -18.98
N GLU A 82 -4.00 4.08 -18.45
CA GLU A 82 -2.83 3.83 -17.62
C GLU A 82 -3.20 3.86 -16.13
N TYR A 83 -2.77 2.83 -15.39
CA TYR A 83 -3.05 2.69 -13.97
C TYR A 83 -1.73 2.81 -13.17
N PRO A 84 -1.32 4.03 -12.79
CA PRO A 84 -0.09 4.22 -12.06
C PRO A 84 -0.20 3.63 -10.65
N PHE A 85 0.88 3.02 -10.21
CA PHE A 85 1.01 2.47 -8.86
C PHE A 85 2.41 2.74 -8.31
N MET A 86 2.51 2.81 -6.99
CA MET A 86 3.77 2.95 -6.26
C MET A 86 4.02 1.69 -5.44
N THR A 87 5.22 1.13 -5.53
CA THR A 87 5.64 -0.02 -4.72
C THR A 87 6.68 0.39 -3.70
N ILE A 88 6.54 -0.07 -2.46
CA ILE A 88 7.50 0.17 -1.37
C ILE A 88 7.86 -1.16 -0.71
N GLY A 89 9.12 -1.32 -0.33
CA GLY A 89 9.65 -2.53 0.30
C GLY A 89 10.67 -3.26 -0.56
N PRO A 90 11.12 -4.46 -0.16
CA PRO A 90 12.10 -5.25 -0.88
C PRO A 90 11.46 -5.91 -2.11
N ILE A 91 11.25 -5.13 -3.17
CA ILE A 91 10.77 -5.59 -4.48
C ILE A 91 11.88 -5.47 -5.52
N SER A 92 12.03 -6.49 -6.38
CA SER A 92 13.00 -6.44 -7.48
C SER A 92 12.41 -5.64 -8.65
N PRO A 93 13.08 -4.57 -9.11
CA PRO A 93 12.65 -3.83 -10.31
C PRO A 93 13.04 -4.54 -11.62
N LEU A 94 13.71 -5.69 -11.55
CA LEU A 94 14.31 -6.40 -12.67
C LEU A 94 13.55 -7.68 -13.09
N SER A 95 12.26 -7.77 -12.75
CA SER A 95 11.44 -8.95 -13.07
C SER A 95 10.64 -8.74 -14.36
#